data_AF-A0A954URQ9-F1
#
_entry.id   AF-A0A954URQ9-F1
#
_cell.length_a   1.000
_cell.length_b   1.000
_cell.length_c   1.000
_cell.angle_alpha   90.00
_cell.angle_beta   90.00
_cell.angle_gamma   90.00
#
_symmetry.space_group_name_H-M   'P 1'
#
loop_
_entity.id
_entity.type
_entity.pdbx_description
1 polymer ?
#
loop_
_entity_poly.entity_id
_entity_poly.type
_entity_poly.pdbx_seq_one_letter_code
_entity_poly.pdbx_strand_id
1 'polypeptide(L)' 'MNRDDALALVHEYTQNESLRRHMLAVECAMRAYAREWHEDEERWGIVGLLHDFDIQFVIQAMAAEAAALGLPTQ' A
#
# COMPACT_ATOMS: atom_id res chain seq x y z
N MET A 1 6.93 -8.16 12.43
CA MET A 1 5.81 -8.06 11.48
C MET A 1 6.03 -9.14 10.45
N ASN A 2 5.05 -10.02 10.26
CA ASN A 2 5.08 -11.04 9.20
C ASN A 2 4.21 -10.56 8.01
N ARG A 3 4.22 -11.32 6.91
CA ARG A 3 3.44 -10.99 5.71
C ARG A 3 1.93 -10.92 5.98
N ASP A 4 1.39 -11.78 6.83
CA ASP A 4 -0.04 -11.84 7.11
C ASP A 4 -0.51 -10.61 7.89
N ASP A 5 0.29 -10.13 8.85
CA ASP A 5 0.07 -8.87 9.54
C ASP A 5 0.05 -7.68 8.55
N ALA A 6 1.00 -7.66 7.60
CA ALA A 6 1.08 -6.63 6.58
C ALA A 6 -0.13 -6.68 5.62
N LEU A 7 -0.56 -7.87 5.24
CA LEU A 7 -1.74 -8.06 4.40
C LEU A 7 -3.02 -7.61 5.12
N ALA A 8 -3.14 -7.89 6.42
CA ALA A 8 -4.26 -7.41 7.23
C ALA A 8 -4.33 -5.87 7.24
N LEU A 9 -3.20 -5.17 7.40
CA LEU A 9 -3.15 -3.71 7.31
C LEU A 9 -3.58 -3.19 5.94
N VAL A 10 -3.13 -3.83 4.85
CA VAL A 10 -3.58 -3.48 3.50
C VAL A 10 -5.10 -3.60 3.36
N HIS A 11 -5.69 -4.66 3.90
CA HIS A 11 -7.15 -4.84 3.87
C HIS A 11 -7.90 -3.83 4.75
N GLU A 12 -7.32 -3.42 5.88
CA GLU A 12 -7.88 -2.43 6.78
C GLU A 12 -7.90 -1.03 6.15
N TYR A 13 -6.76 -0.57 5.61
CA TYR A 13 -6.59 0.82 5.16
C TYR A 13 -6.90 1.06 3.69
N THR A 14 -6.79 0.04 2.84
CA THR A 14 -7.08 0.16 1.42
C THR A 14 -8.32 -0.66 1.08
N GLN A 15 -9.47 -0.03 0.85
CA GLN A 15 -10.72 -0.70 0.45
C GLN A 15 -10.83 -0.92 -1.06
N ASN A 16 -10.08 -0.15 -1.86
CA ASN A 16 -10.06 -0.28 -3.30
C ASN A 16 -9.32 -1.56 -3.74
N GLU A 17 -10.04 -2.48 -4.39
CA GLU A 17 -9.48 -3.75 -4.86
C GLU A 17 -8.36 -3.59 -5.90
N SER A 18 -8.43 -2.57 -6.75
CA SER A 18 -7.38 -2.30 -7.74
C SER A 18 -6.07 -1.88 -7.08
N LEU A 19 -6.14 -1.09 -6.01
CA LEU A 19 -4.97 -0.71 -5.22
C LEU A 19 -4.39 -1.91 -4.46
N ARG A 20 -5.24 -2.79 -3.91
CA ARG A 20 -4.79 -4.06 -3.31
C ARG A 20 -4.03 -4.93 -4.32
N ARG A 21 -4.58 -5.07 -5.54
CA ARG A 21 -3.91 -5.84 -6.61
C ARG A 21 -2.58 -5.19 -7.03
N HIS A 22 -2.51 -3.86 -7.07
CA HIS A 22 -1.25 -3.13 -7.30
C HIS A 22 -0.20 -3.48 -6.25
N MET A 23 -0.53 -3.36 -4.96
CA MET A 23 0.40 -3.69 -3.87
C MET A 23 0.86 -5.16 -3.89
N LEU A 24 -0.03 -6.11 -4.21
CA LEU A 24 0.35 -7.52 -4.41
C LEU A 24 1.30 -7.73 -5.59
N ALA A 25 1.09 -7.00 -6.69
CA ALA A 25 1.99 -7.05 -7.85
C ALA A 25 3.39 -6.49 -7.49
N VAL A 26 3.44 -5.39 -6.74
CA VAL A 26 4.70 -4.80 -6.26
C VAL A 26 5.41 -5.72 -5.26
N GLU A 27 4.69 -6.37 -4.34
CA GLU A 27 5.26 -7.41 -3.48
C GLU A 27 5.94 -8.50 -4.31
N CYS A 28 5.26 -9.02 -5.35
CA CYS A 28 5.80 -10.06 -6.21
C CYS A 28 7.08 -9.59 -6.92
N ALA A 29 7.09 -8.36 -7.46
CA ALA A 29 8.26 -7.78 -8.10
C ALA A 29 9.42 -7.62 -7.11
N MET A 30 9.14 -7.13 -5.90
CA MET A 30 10.17 -6.93 -4.88
C MET A 30 10.80 -8.24 -4.41
N ARG A 31 10.01 -9.30 -4.25
CA ARG A 31 10.53 -10.65 -3.96
C ARG A 31 11.44 -11.17 -5.07
N ALA A 32 11.07 -10.96 -6.33
CA ALA A 32 11.89 -11.36 -7.47
C ALA A 32 13.23 -10.61 -7.48
N TYR A 33 13.23 -9.29 -7.24
CA TYR A 33 14.45 -8.50 -7.14
C TYR A 33 15.32 -8.88 -5.94
N ALA A 34 14.72 -9.17 -4.79
CA ALA A 34 15.45 -9.63 -3.63
C ALA A 34 16.19 -10.95 -3.91
N ARG A 35 15.54 -11.89 -4.64
CA ARG A 35 16.19 -13.13 -5.05
C ARG A 35 17.37 -12.91 -6.00
N GLU A 36 17.20 -12.02 -6.97
CA GLU A 36 18.25 -11.67 -7.95
C GLU A 36 19.49 -11.06 -7.27
N TRP A 37 19.28 -10.25 -6.23
CA TRP A 37 20.36 -9.58 -5.50
C TRP A 37 20.80 -10.28 -4.21
N HIS A 38 20.34 -11.51 -3.97
CA HIS A 38 20.65 -12.28 -2.76
C HIS A 38 20.31 -11.57 -1.43
N GLU A 39 19.21 -10.82 -1.46
CA GLU A 39 18.64 -10.11 -0.31
C GLU A 39 17.50 -10.93 0.35
N ASP A 40 16.98 -10.41 1.46
CA ASP A 40 15.88 -11.02 2.20
C ASP A 40 14.52 -10.86 1.46
N GLU A 41 14.05 -11.94 0.83
CA GLU A 41 12.78 -11.97 0.08
C GLU A 41 11.56 -11.61 0.94
N GLU A 42 11.53 -12.00 2.21
CA GLU A 42 10.37 -11.74 3.09
C GLU A 42 10.33 -10.26 3.47
N ARG A 43 11.48 -9.70 3.86
CA ARG A 43 11.62 -8.29 4.19
C ARG A 43 11.21 -7.40 3.00
N TRP A 44 11.74 -7.67 1.81
CA TRP A 44 11.42 -6.89 0.62
C TRP A 44 9.99 -7.12 0.13
N GLY A 45 9.43 -8.32 0.33
CA GLY A 45 8.01 -8.58 0.09
C GLY A 45 7.10 -7.70 0.96
N ILE A 46 7.39 -7.58 2.25
CA ILE A 46 6.63 -6.72 3.17
C ILE A 46 6.77 -5.24 2.78
N VAL A 47 7.97 -4.78 2.42
CA VAL A 47 8.19 -3.40 1.92
C VAL A 47 7.36 -3.13 0.68
N GLY A 48 7.36 -4.04 -0.30
CA GLY A 48 6.55 -3.90 -1.51
C GLY A 48 5.05 -3.94 -1.23
N LEU A 49 4.60 -4.77 -0.29
CA LEU A 49 3.19 -4.89 0.07
C LEU A 49 2.65 -3.64 0.77
N LEU A 50 3.47 -2.99 1.60
CA LEU A 50 3.07 -1.83 2.42
C LEU A 50 3.45 -0.47 1.82
N HIS A 51 4.06 -0.38 0.64
CA HIS A 51 4.59 0.90 0.15
C HIS A 51 3.54 2.03 0.02
N ASP A 52 2.28 1.68 -0.25
CA ASP A 52 1.19 2.61 -0.57
C ASP A 52 -0.08 2.39 0.31
N PHE A 53 0.04 1.63 1.41
CA PHE A 53 -1.14 1.12 2.14
C PHE A 53 -2.06 2.20 2.74
N ASP A 54 -1.56 3.41 2.96
CA ASP A 54 -2.27 4.55 3.57
C ASP A 54 -2.69 5.63 2.55
N ILE A 55 -2.35 5.47 1.26
CA ILE A 55 -2.67 6.46 0.21
C ILE A 55 -4.17 6.79 0.17
N GLN A 56 -5.04 5.79 0.28
CA GLN A 56 -6.48 6.03 0.26
C GLN A 56 -6.94 6.90 1.44
N PHE A 57 -6.37 6.68 2.62
CA PHE A 57 -6.68 7.45 3.82
C PHE A 57 -6.19 8.89 3.69
N VAL A 58 -4.99 9.10 3.16
CA VAL A 58 -4.43 10.44 2.92
C VAL A 58 -5.30 11.22 1.93
N ILE A 59 -5.69 10.62 0.81
CA ILE A 59 -6.57 11.27 -0.18
C ILE A 59 -7.94 11.60 0.45
N GLN A 60 -8.51 10.70 1.24
CA GLN A 60 -9.78 10.94 1.93
C GLN A 60 -9.69 12.06 2.97
N ALA A 61 -8.61 12.10 3.76
CA ALA A 61 -8.37 13.16 4.73
C ALA A 61 -8.23 14.53 4.05
N MET A 62 -7.46 14.60 2.97
CA MET A 62 -7.30 15.83 2.17
C MET A 62 -8.64 16.26 1.54
N ALA A 63 -9.41 15.32 1.00
CA ALA A 63 -10.73 15.62 0.42
C ALA A 63 -11.72 16.13 1.47
N ALA A 64 -11.71 15.55 2.68
CA ALA A 64 -12.53 15.99 3.80
C ALA A 64 -12.17 17.41 4.26
N GLU A 65 -10.88 17.74 4.30
CA GLU A 65 -10.41 19.10 4.65
C GLU A 65 -10.79 20.13 3.56
N ALA A 66 -10.60 19.80 2.29
CA ALA A 66 -11.01 20.66 1.18
C ALA A 66 -12.53 20.95 1.20
N ALA A 67 -13.34 19.93 1.49
CA ALA A 67 -14.79 20.07 1.65
C ALA A 67 -15.16 20.96 2.84
N ALA A 68 -14.47 20.81 3.99
CA ALA A 68 -14.69 21.65 5.17
C ALA A 68 -14.34 23.13 4.93
N LEU A 69 -13.38 23.41 4.03
CA LEU A 69 -12.96 24.76 3.63
C LEU A 69 -13.74 25.34 2.44
N GLY A 70 -14.67 24.58 1.84
CA GLY A 70 -15.42 25.01 0.66
C GLY A 70 -14.57 25.17 -0.60
N LEU A 71 -13.41 24.52 -0.66
CA LEU A 71 -12.54 24.51 -1.84
C LEU A 71 -13.09 23.56 -2.91
N PRO A 72 -12.91 23.87 -4.20
CA PRO A 72 -13.32 22.96 -5.27
C PRO A 72 -12.53 21.65 -5.18
N THR A 73 -13.23 20.53 -5.09
CA THR A 73 -12.68 19.19 -5.31
C THR A 73 -12.73 18.91 -6.82
N GLN A 74 -11.57 18.56 -7.40
CA GLN A 74 -11.47 18.21 -8.83
C GLN A 74 -12.17 16.88 -9.12
#